data_AF-A0A2E4BVG3-F1
#
_entry.id   AF-A0A2E4BVG3-F1
#
_cell.length_a   1.000
_cell.length_b   1.000
_cell.length_c   1.000
_cell.angle_alpha   90.00
_cell.angle_beta   90.00
_cell.angle_gamma   90.00
#
_symmetry.space_group_name_H-M   'P 1'
#
loop_
_entity.id
_entity.type
_entity.pdbx_description
1 polymer ?
#
loop_
_entity_poly.entity_id
_entity_poly.type
_entity_poly.pdbx_seq_one_letter_code
_entity_poly.pdbx_strand_id
1 'polypeptide(L)'
;MSINTRPVVEFRVRVCKEGDYYWASVEELPLEVWGGTAEEAGEILVESFRDWAYERVSAGNLEETLMSVGYSDIGDDTEIHLVITLEDD
;
A
#
# COMPACT_ATOMS: atom_id res chain seq x y z
N MET A 1 -15.46 28.39 4.21
CA MET A 1 -14.82 27.50 3.22
C MET A 1 -14.45 26.24 3.96
N SER A 2 -15.26 25.20 3.86
CA SER A 2 -14.92 23.90 4.41
C SER A 2 -13.90 23.29 3.47
N ILE A 3 -12.63 23.29 3.87
CA ILE A 3 -11.63 22.41 3.26
C ILE A 3 -12.13 20.98 3.51
N ASN A 4 -12.79 20.39 2.51
CA ASN A 4 -13.02 18.94 2.44
C ASN A 4 -11.65 18.32 2.16
N THR A 5 -10.79 18.27 3.17
CA THR A 5 -9.61 17.42 3.13
C THR A 5 -10.11 16.02 3.40
N ARG A 6 -10.41 15.30 2.32
CA ARG A 6 -10.61 13.86 2.39
C ARG A 6 -9.41 13.25 3.12
N PRO A 7 -9.62 12.28 4.02
CA PRO A 7 -8.50 11.57 4.62
C PRO A 7 -7.73 10.86 3.51
N VAL A 8 -6.43 11.15 3.41
CA VAL A 8 -5.51 10.50 2.47
C VAL A 8 -4.57 9.64 3.28
N VAL A 9 -4.44 8.38 2.87
CA VAL A 9 -3.54 7.39 3.45
C VAL A 9 -2.45 7.11 2.43
N GLU A 10 -1.19 7.30 2.81
CA GLU A 10 -0.04 7.16 1.91
C GLU A 10 0.84 5.98 2.36
N PHE A 11 0.71 4.85 1.68
CA PHE A 11 1.54 3.69 1.94
C PHE A 11 2.88 3.80 1.23
N ARG A 12 3.96 3.71 2.01
CA ARG A 12 5.31 3.64 1.46
C ARG A 12 5.62 2.24 0.99
N VAL A 13 5.85 2.14 -0.31
CA VAL A 13 6.33 0.92 -0.96
C VAL A 13 7.82 1.07 -1.16
N ARG A 14 8.55 0.08 -0.66
CA ARG A 14 9.99 -0.07 -0.87
C ARG A 14 10.21 -1.16 -1.90
N VAL A 15 10.95 -0.85 -2.97
CA VAL A 15 11.41 -1.84 -3.94
C VAL A 15 12.92 -1.93 -3.88
N CYS A 16 13.41 -3.10 -3.50
CA CYS A 16 14.84 -3.41 -3.41
C CYS A 16 15.19 -4.52 -4.40
N LYS A 17 16.36 -4.42 -5.03
CA LYS A 17 16.90 -5.52 -5.82
C LYS A 17 17.55 -6.55 -4.91
N GLU A 18 17.15 -7.81 -5.04
CA GLU A 18 17.74 -8.94 -4.34
C GLU A 18 18.18 -10.01 -5.36
N GLY A 19 19.48 -10.03 -5.66
CA GLY A 19 20.05 -10.91 -6.67
C GLY A 19 19.57 -10.57 -8.08
N ASP A 20 18.92 -11.52 -8.74
CA ASP A 20 18.31 -11.38 -10.07
C ASP A 20 16.83 -10.94 -10.01
N TYR A 21 16.27 -10.75 -8.82
CA TYR A 21 14.87 -10.39 -8.60
C TYR A 21 14.73 -9.04 -7.90
N TYR A 22 13.53 -8.50 -7.93
CA TYR A 22 13.14 -7.29 -7.20
C TYR A 22 12.09 -7.67 -6.17
N TRP A 23 12.34 -7.31 -4.93
CA TRP A 23 11.46 -7.48 -3.80
C TRP A 23 10.76 -6.14 -3.53
N ALA A 24 9.44 -6.14 -3.53
CA ALA A 24 8.62 -4.98 -3.24
C ALA A 24 7.80 -5.24 -1.97
N SER A 25 7.88 -4.34 -0.99
CA SER A 25 7.19 -4.47 0.30
C SER A 25 6.56 -3.14 0.72
N VAL A 26 5.39 -3.20 1.36
CA VAL A 26 4.78 -2.03 2.02
C VAL A 26 5.36 -1.93 3.44
N GLU A 27 5.96 -0.81 3.82
CA GLU A 27 6.60 -0.68 5.15
C GLU A 27 5.63 -0.89 6.31
N GLU A 28 4.37 -0.50 6.10
CA GLU A 28 3.34 -0.44 7.14
C GLU A 28 2.44 -1.67 7.18
N LEU A 29 2.53 -2.54 6.17
CA LEU A 29 1.66 -3.71 6.04
C LEU A 29 2.50 -4.96 5.77
N PRO A 30 2.04 -6.14 6.23
CA PRO A 30 2.67 -7.42 5.88
C PRO A 30 2.32 -7.81 4.43
N LEU A 31 2.58 -6.93 3.47
CA LEU A 31 2.38 -7.11 2.05
C LEU A 31 3.74 -7.00 1.37
N GLU A 32 4.18 -8.12 0.80
CA GLU A 32 5.44 -8.23 0.07
C GLU A 32 5.26 -9.13 -1.15
N VAL A 33 5.94 -8.77 -2.24
CA VAL A 33 5.89 -9.47 -3.52
C VAL A 33 7.26 -9.49 -4.16
N TRP A 34 7.41 -10.38 -5.14
CA TRP A 34 8.64 -10.56 -5.90
C TRP A 34 8.34 -10.41 -7.38
N GLY A 35 9.19 -9.71 -8.10
CA GLY A 35 9.12 -9.56 -9.55
C GLY A 35 10.50 -9.73 -10.20
N GLY A 36 10.51 -10.02 -11.50
CA GLY A 36 11.74 -10.05 -12.31
C GLY A 36 12.31 -8.65 -12.58
N THR A 37 11.49 -7.60 -12.46
CA THR A 37 11.89 -6.20 -12.60
C THR A 37 11.27 -5.34 -11.50
N ALA A 38 11.82 -4.15 -11.27
CA ALA A 38 11.25 -3.19 -10.33
C ALA A 38 9.82 -2.76 -10.70
N GLU A 39 9.56 -2.60 -11.99
CA GLU A 39 8.22 -2.30 -12.53
C GLU A 39 7.26 -3.45 -12.27
N GLU A 40 7.65 -4.69 -12.63
CA GLU A 40 6.82 -5.88 -12.42
C GLU A 40 6.52 -6.11 -10.94
N ALA A 41 7.52 -5.98 -10.06
CA ALA A 41 7.32 -6.08 -8.62
C ALA A 41 6.35 -4.99 -8.10
N GLY A 42 6.45 -3.77 -8.64
CA GLY A 42 5.52 -2.68 -8.33
C GLY A 42 4.08 -2.99 -8.78
N GLU A 43 3.89 -3.48 -10.00
CA GLU A 43 2.57 -3.86 -10.53
C GLU A 43 1.94 -4.99 -9.71
N ILE A 44 2.69 -6.06 -9.43
CA ILE A 44 2.22 -7.19 -8.61
C ILE A 44 1.83 -6.70 -7.20
N LEU A 45 2.59 -5.75 -6.64
CA LEU A 45 2.28 -5.21 -5.31
C LEU A 45 1.00 -4.39 -5.34
N VAL A 46 0.78 -3.58 -6.37
CA VAL A 46 -0.46 -2.81 -6.54
C VAL A 46 -1.67 -3.74 -6.66
N GLU A 47 -1.56 -4.83 -7.42
CA GLU A 47 -2.62 -5.83 -7.51
C GLU A 47 -2.87 -6.53 -6.17
N SER A 48 -1.80 -6.96 -5.49
CA SER A 48 -1.89 -7.62 -4.17
C SER A 48 -2.47 -6.68 -3.10
N PHE A 49 -2.09 -5.41 -3.12
CA PHE A 49 -2.62 -4.39 -2.23
C PHE A 49 -4.10 -4.14 -2.49
N ARG A 50 -4.51 -4.10 -3.77
CA ARG A 50 -5.91 -3.93 -4.14
C ARG A 50 -6.76 -5.09 -3.66
N ASP A 51 -6.27 -6.32 -3.80
CA ASP A 51 -6.97 -7.52 -3.33
C ASP A 51 -7.09 -7.50 -1.80
N TRP A 52 -5.98 -7.22 -1.10
CA TRP A 52 -5.98 -7.05 0.35
C TRP A 52 -6.98 -5.97 0.81
N ALA A 53 -6.99 -4.80 0.17
CA ALA A 53 -7.91 -3.73 0.52
C ALA A 53 -9.37 -4.17 0.30
N TYR A 54 -9.64 -4.86 -0.81
CA TYR A 54 -10.96 -5.40 -1.10
C TYR A 54 -11.40 -6.45 -0.08
N GLU A 55 -10.52 -7.37 0.32
CA GLU A 55 -10.80 -8.35 1.38
C GLU A 55 -11.13 -7.66 2.70
N ARG A 56 -10.37 -6.61 3.08
CA ARG A 56 -10.59 -5.85 4.31
C ARG A 56 -11.90 -5.06 4.29
N VAL A 57 -12.25 -4.46 3.15
CA VAL A 57 -13.55 -3.81 2.95
C VAL A 57 -14.67 -4.85 3.04
N SER A 58 -14.53 -6.00 2.37
CA SER A 58 -15.54 -7.04 2.38
C SER A 58 -15.72 -7.67 3.77
N ALA A 59 -14.66 -7.71 4.58
CA ALA A 59 -14.70 -8.15 5.98
C ALA A 59 -15.19 -7.05 6.94
N GLY A 60 -15.34 -5.80 6.47
CA GLY A 60 -15.75 -4.66 7.28
C GLY A 60 -14.70 -4.25 8.33
N ASN A 61 -13.42 -4.53 8.09
CA ASN A 61 -12.32 -4.27 9.04
C ASN A 61 -11.18 -3.43 8.44
N LEU A 62 -11.40 -2.81 7.28
CA LEU A 62 -10.41 -1.91 6.67
C LEU A 62 -10.06 -0.75 7.62
N GLU A 63 -11.07 -0.05 8.13
CA GLU A 63 -10.90 1.09 9.04
C GLU A 63 -10.11 0.69 10.30
N GLU A 64 -10.48 -0.42 10.94
CA GLU A 64 -9.79 -0.95 12.11
C GLU A 64 -8.33 -1.31 11.81
N THR A 65 -8.08 -1.92 10.65
CA THR A 65 -6.73 -2.30 10.23
C THR A 65 -5.86 -1.08 10.00
N LEU A 66 -6.39 -0.06 9.31
CA LEU A 66 -5.70 1.19 9.05
C LEU A 66 -5.46 2.00 10.34
N MET A 67 -6.41 2.00 11.28
CA MET A 67 -6.22 2.56 12.62
C MET A 67 -5.11 1.85 13.40
N SER A 68 -5.00 0.53 13.28
CA SER A 68 -3.94 -0.27 13.92
C SER A 68 -2.55 0.08 13.40
N VAL A 69 -2.45 0.48 12.12
CA VAL A 69 -1.21 0.92 11.48
C VAL A 69 -0.82 2.35 11.90
N GLY A 70 -1.77 3.15 12.39
CA GLY A 70 -1.54 4.50 12.91
C GLY A 70 -2.32 5.60 12.22
N TYR A 71 -3.17 5.26 11.24
CA TYR A 71 -4.01 6.23 10.54
C TYR A 71 -5.28 6.52 11.33
N SER A 72 -5.45 7.77 11.76
CA SER A 72 -6.66 8.24 12.43
C SER A 72 -7.56 8.97 11.40
N ASP A 73 -8.88 8.81 11.51
CA ASP A 73 -9.88 9.42 10.60
C ASP A 73 -10.09 8.71 9.25
N ILE A 74 -10.01 7.37 9.24
CA ILE A 74 -10.41 6.56 8.07
C ILE A 74 -11.95 6.47 8.03
N GLY A 75 -12.54 6.76 6.87
CA GLY A 75 -13.93 6.43 6.54
C GLY A 75 -14.12 6.03 5.07
N ASP A 76 -15.37 5.88 4.63
CA ASP A 76 -15.73 5.44 3.26
C ASP A 76 -15.14 6.31 2.11
N ASP A 77 -14.89 7.60 2.35
CA ASP A 77 -14.34 8.54 1.35
C ASP A 77 -12.80 8.69 1.45
N THR A 78 -12.14 7.77 2.17
CA THR A 78 -10.67 7.76 2.31
C THR A 78 -10.01 7.40 0.99
N GLU A 79 -9.06 8.23 0.56
CA GLU A 79 -8.26 7.96 -0.62
C GLU A 79 -6.94 7.30 -0.20
N ILE A 80 -6.60 6.18 -0.85
CA ILE A 80 -5.39 5.42 -0.54
C ILE A 80 -4.40 5.56 -1.68
N HIS A 81 -3.20 6.03 -1.38
CA HIS A 81 -2.11 6.25 -2.31
C HIS A 81 -0.98 5.28 -1.99
N LEU A 82 -0.42 4.63 -3.02
CA LEU A 82 0.81 3.86 -2.90
C LEU A 82 1.96 4.68 -3.47
N VAL A 83 2.93 5.00 -2.63
CA VAL A 83 4.12 5.75 -3.02
C VAL A 83 5.27 4.77 -3.19
N ILE A 84 5.54 4.42 -4.44
CA ILE A 84 6.62 3.49 -4.82
C ILE A 84 7.94 4.26 -4.84
N THR A 85 8.81 3.91 -3.91
CA THR A 85 10.18 4.41 -3.88
C THR A 85 11.10 3.31 -4.39
N LEU A 86 11.65 3.54 -5.58
CA LEU A 86 12.69 2.70 -6.16
C LEU A 86 14.03 3.12 -5.54
N GLU A 87 14.65 2.24 -4.77
CA GLU A 87 16.06 2.40 -4.41
C GLU A 87 16.90 1.84 -5.57
N ASP A 88 17.19 2.71 -6.55
CA ASP A 88 18.27 2.51 -7.50
C ASP A 88 19.60 2.77 -6.75
N ASP A 89 20.36 1.72 -6.47
CA ASP A 89 21.78 1.81 -6.05
C ASP A 89 22.69 2.08 -7.26
#